data_AF-A0A453T7A8-F1
#
_entry.id   AF-A0A453T7A8-F1
#
_cell.length_a   1.000
_cell.length_b   1.000
_cell.length_c   1.000
_cell.angle_alpha   90.00
_cell.angle_beta   90.00
_cell.angle_gamma   90.00
#
_symmetry.space_group_name_H-M   'P 1'
#
loop_
_entity.id
_entity.type
_entity.pdbx_description
1 polymer ?
#
loop_
_entity_poly.entity_id
_entity_poly.type
_entity_poly.pdbx_seq_one_letter_code
_entity_poly.pdbx_strand_id
1 'polypeptide(L)'
;MNAPANSTEWADLIVKEMSSASDLNDARNRAFRILEMFGKSTANCSTPNEAQKMREENKILKQMLGGLLQQSSILKRAVVIQHNRLNDYKNMVQERSQFNETVAKYQQRIKELQGMNDLLSFHLRRANQQSSISGRRNPDVF
;
A
#
# COMPACT_ATOMS: atom_id res chain seq x y z
N MET A 1 23.25 -54.65 -22.72
CA MET A 1 21.84 -54.39 -23.10
C MET A 1 21.58 -52.91 -22.87
N ASN A 2 20.99 -52.23 -23.85
CA ASN A 2 20.59 -50.82 -23.70
C ASN A 2 19.31 -50.76 -22.85
N ALA A 3 19.17 -49.72 -22.03
CA ALA A 3 17.99 -49.55 -21.18
C ALA A 3 16.77 -49.16 -22.05
N PRO A 4 15.61 -49.80 -21.86
CA PRO A 4 14.35 -49.42 -22.50
C PRO A 4 13.93 -47.97 -22.21
N ALA A 5 13.27 -47.32 -23.17
CA ALA A 5 12.93 -45.90 -23.10
C ALA A 5 11.53 -45.60 -22.56
N ASN A 6 10.59 -46.55 -22.64
CA ASN A 6 9.19 -46.36 -22.25
C ASN A 6 8.64 -47.54 -21.43
N SER A 7 7.52 -47.33 -20.75
CA SER A 7 6.90 -48.33 -19.85
C SER A 7 6.52 -49.63 -20.56
N THR A 8 6.16 -49.54 -21.83
CA THR A 8 5.76 -50.69 -22.66
C THR A 8 6.96 -51.58 -22.97
N GLU A 9 8.10 -51.01 -23.37
CA GLU A 9 9.33 -51.75 -23.63
C GLU A 9 9.92 -52.38 -22.35
N TRP A 10 9.76 -51.72 -21.19
CA TRP A 10 10.12 -52.32 -19.90
C TRP A 10 9.24 -53.54 -19.58
N ALA A 11 7.93 -53.46 -19.83
CA ALA A 11 7.01 -54.59 -19.65
C ALA A 11 7.36 -55.74 -20.60
N ASP A 12 7.61 -55.46 -21.87
CA ASP A 12 7.99 -56.45 -22.88
C ASP A 12 9.32 -57.13 -22.54
N LEU A 13 10.32 -56.37 -22.04
CA LEU A 13 11.59 -56.91 -21.58
C LEU A 13 11.42 -57.86 -20.39
N ILE A 14 10.60 -57.47 -19.40
CA ILE A 14 10.31 -58.31 -18.23
C ILE A 14 9.64 -59.61 -18.67
N VAL A 15 8.58 -59.53 -19.47
CA VAL A 15 7.86 -60.70 -19.95
C VAL A 15 8.80 -61.61 -20.74
N LYS A 16 9.59 -61.06 -21.66
CA LYS A 16 10.56 -61.82 -22.45
C LYS A 16 11.60 -62.53 -21.58
N GLU A 17 12.21 -61.83 -20.62
CA GLU A 17 13.26 -62.41 -19.76
C GLU A 17 12.71 -63.44 -18.78
N MET A 18 11.51 -63.22 -18.22
CA MET A 18 10.87 -64.18 -17.32
C MET A 18 10.37 -65.42 -18.07
N SER A 19 9.81 -65.27 -19.28
CA SER A 19 9.40 -66.40 -20.11
C SER A 19 10.55 -67.23 -20.66
N SER A 20 11.77 -66.68 -20.69
CA SER A 20 12.99 -67.37 -21.11
C SER A 20 13.79 -67.97 -19.95
N ALA A 21 13.26 -67.92 -18.72
CA ALA A 21 13.94 -68.42 -17.54
C ALA A 21 13.81 -69.94 -17.43
N SER A 22 14.92 -70.61 -17.11
CA SER A 22 14.96 -72.07 -17.00
C SER A 22 14.38 -72.59 -15.68
N ASP A 23 14.46 -71.79 -14.63
CA ASP A 23 13.94 -72.10 -13.30
C ASP A 23 13.62 -70.81 -12.51
N LEU A 24 13.01 -70.96 -11.33
CA LEU A 24 12.60 -69.84 -10.49
C LEU A 24 13.79 -68.99 -10.01
N ASN A 25 14.95 -69.61 -9.81
CA ASN A 25 16.16 -68.92 -9.36
C ASN A 25 16.80 -68.10 -10.49
N ASP A 26 16.80 -68.62 -11.72
CA ASP A 26 17.16 -67.89 -12.95
C ASP A 26 16.21 -66.70 -13.18
N ALA A 27 14.90 -66.92 -13.07
CA ALA A 27 13.90 -65.84 -13.14
C ALA A 27 14.16 -64.74 -12.10
N ARG A 28 14.46 -65.13 -10.85
CA ARG A 28 14.82 -64.20 -9.77
C ARG A 28 16.07 -63.38 -10.10
N ASN A 29 17.13 -64.03 -10.59
CA ASN A 29 18.38 -63.37 -10.95
C ASN A 29 18.19 -62.39 -12.13
N ARG A 30 17.37 -62.76 -13.12
CA ARG A 30 17.00 -61.89 -14.24
C ARG A 30 16.17 -60.69 -13.78
N ALA A 31 15.19 -60.90 -12.90
CA ALA A 31 14.38 -59.83 -12.33
C ALA A 31 15.25 -58.83 -11.55
N PHE A 32 16.23 -59.34 -10.80
CA PHE A 32 17.18 -58.50 -10.07
C PHE A 32 18.02 -57.62 -11.01
N ARG A 33 18.52 -58.18 -12.12
CA ARG A 33 19.26 -57.42 -13.15
C ARG A 33 18.40 -56.36 -13.84
N ILE A 34 17.14 -56.67 -14.13
CA ILE A 34 16.21 -55.71 -14.76
C ILE A 34 15.92 -54.55 -13.80
N LEU A 35 15.66 -54.82 -12.52
CA LEU A 35 15.43 -53.78 -11.51
C LEU A 35 16.68 -52.92 -11.27
N GLU A 36 17.88 -53.52 -11.29
CA GLU A 36 19.13 -52.79 -11.21
C GLU A 36 19.32 -51.86 -12.43
N MET A 37 18.99 -52.34 -13.63
CA MET A 37 19.05 -51.55 -14.85
C MET A 37 18.02 -50.41 -14.84
N PHE A 38 16.81 -50.66 -14.32
CA PHE A 38 15.78 -49.64 -14.15
C PHE A 38 16.24 -48.55 -13.17
N GLY A 39 16.77 -48.94 -12.02
CA GLY A 39 17.34 -48.01 -11.04
C GLY A 39 18.42 -47.12 -11.65
N LYS A 40 19.37 -47.70 -12.41
CA LYS A 40 20.42 -46.94 -13.12
C LYS A 40 19.86 -45.98 -14.17
N SER A 41 18.82 -46.38 -14.91
CA SER A 41 18.16 -45.54 -15.91
C SER A 41 17.47 -44.33 -15.27
N THR A 42 16.73 -44.54 -14.18
CA THR A 42 16.05 -43.45 -13.44
C THR A 42 17.04 -42.48 -12.76
N ALA A 43 18.14 -43.00 -12.21
CA ALA A 43 19.21 -42.18 -11.62
C ALA A 43 19.91 -41.28 -12.66
N ASN A 44 20.05 -41.75 -13.89
CA ASN A 44 20.59 -40.95 -15.00
C ASN A 44 19.58 -39.94 -15.56
N CYS A 45 18.27 -40.23 -15.49
CA CYS A 45 17.20 -39.32 -15.90
C CYS A 45 16.97 -38.19 -14.90
N SER A 46 17.11 -38.45 -13.60
CA SER A 46 17.25 -37.40 -12.59
C SER A 46 18.67 -36.88 -12.58
N THR A 47 19.07 -36.11 -13.62
CA THR A 47 20.39 -35.50 -13.58
C THR A 47 20.47 -34.62 -12.33
N PRO A 48 21.44 -34.83 -11.42
CA PRO A 48 21.60 -34.01 -10.23
C PRO A 48 21.66 -32.51 -10.56
N ASN A 49 22.11 -32.20 -11.77
CA ASN A 49 22.23 -30.87 -12.31
C ASN A 49 20.89 -30.16 -12.54
N GLU A 50 19.86 -30.83 -13.07
CA GLU A 50 18.54 -30.20 -13.29
C GLU A 50 17.80 -29.95 -11.97
N ALA A 51 17.81 -30.91 -11.06
CA ALA A 51 17.22 -30.73 -9.74
C ALA A 51 17.94 -29.63 -8.94
N GLN A 52 19.26 -29.50 -9.09
CA GLN A 52 20.04 -28.45 -8.45
C GLN A 52 19.76 -27.08 -9.09
N LYS A 53 19.69 -27.01 -10.41
CA LYS A 53 19.32 -25.80 -11.14
C LYS A 53 17.94 -25.28 -10.73
N MET A 54 16.95 -26.18 -10.67
CA MET A 54 15.59 -25.85 -10.25
C MET A 54 15.51 -25.38 -8.78
N ARG A 55 16.37 -25.91 -7.91
CA ARG A 55 16.50 -25.43 -6.52
C ARG A 55 17.07 -24.02 -6.45
N GLU A 56 18.11 -23.72 -7.23
CA GLU A 56 18.72 -22.39 -7.24
C GLU A 56 17.78 -21.34 -7.84
N GLU A 57 17.08 -21.67 -8.94
CA GLU A 57 16.03 -20.82 -9.51
C GLU A 57 14.92 -20.51 -8.50
N ASN A 58 14.44 -21.53 -7.77
CA ASN A 58 13.46 -21.34 -6.70
C ASN A 58 13.96 -20.42 -5.59
N LYS A 59 15.24 -20.51 -5.23
CA LYS A 59 15.85 -19.67 -4.20
C LYS A 59 15.90 -18.20 -4.66
N ILE A 60 16.32 -17.96 -5.89
CA ILE A 60 16.35 -16.61 -6.49
C ILE A 60 14.95 -16.02 -6.55
N LEU A 61 13.96 -16.79 -7.02
CA LEU A 61 12.57 -16.34 -7.09
C LEU A 61 12.00 -15.96 -5.72
N LYS A 62 12.30 -16.76 -4.68
CA LYS A 62 11.88 -16.46 -3.30
C LYS A 62 12.53 -15.18 -2.78
N GLN A 63 13.82 -14.95 -3.08
CA GLN A 63 14.50 -13.71 -2.70
C GLN A 63 13.91 -12.49 -3.39
N MET A 64 13.67 -12.57 -4.71
CA MET A 64 13.03 -11.50 -5.47
C MET A 64 11.62 -11.19 -4.94
N LEU A 65 10.82 -12.21 -4.65
CA LEU A 65 9.49 -12.04 -4.07
C LEU A 65 9.56 -11.34 -2.70
N GLY A 66 10.51 -11.73 -1.85
CA GLY A 66 10.76 -11.06 -0.57
C GLY A 66 11.10 -9.57 -0.74
N GLY A 67 11.95 -9.23 -1.71
CA GLY A 67 12.29 -7.85 -2.06
C GLY A 67 11.07 -7.04 -2.53
N LEU A 68 10.26 -7.61 -3.42
CA LEU A 68 9.03 -6.98 -3.92
C LEU A 68 8.01 -6.75 -2.80
N LEU A 69 7.85 -7.70 -1.88
CA LEU A 69 6.97 -7.54 -0.72
C LEU A 69 7.45 -6.43 0.21
N GLN A 70 8.76 -6.32 0.44
CA GLN A 70 9.33 -5.21 1.21
C GLN A 70 9.05 -3.86 0.53
N GLN A 71 9.30 -3.74 -0.77
CA GLN A 71 9.03 -2.52 -1.53
C GLN A 71 7.55 -2.15 -1.49
N SER A 72 6.65 -3.13 -1.67
CA SER A 72 5.20 -2.93 -1.55
C SER A 72 4.82 -2.41 -0.15
N SER A 73 5.45 -2.91 0.92
CA SER A 73 5.21 -2.42 2.28
C SER A 73 5.68 -0.97 2.48
N ILE A 74 6.82 -0.59 1.89
CA ILE A 74 7.35 0.79 1.95
C ILE A 74 6.40 1.71 1.21
N LEU A 75 5.96 1.32 0.01
CA LEU A 75 5.04 2.10 -0.79
C LEU A 75 3.69 2.30 -0.07
N LYS A 76 3.13 1.26 0.54
CA LYS A 76 1.90 1.37 1.35
C LYS A 76 2.07 2.39 2.49
N ARG A 77 3.20 2.35 3.21
CA ARG A 77 3.49 3.34 4.27
C ARG A 77 3.58 4.76 3.70
N ALA A 78 4.28 4.94 2.58
CA ALA A 78 4.40 6.25 1.93
C ALA A 78 3.02 6.80 1.48
N VAL A 79 2.16 5.95 0.93
CA VAL A 79 0.79 6.33 0.53
C VAL A 79 -0.03 6.77 1.73
N VAL A 80 0.02 6.05 2.85
CA VAL A 80 -0.69 6.44 4.09
C VAL A 80 -0.20 7.79 4.60
N ILE A 81 1.12 8.01 4.63
CA ILE A 81 1.71 9.30 5.05
C ILE A 81 1.21 10.42 4.13
N GLN A 82 1.24 10.21 2.81
CA GLN A 82 0.80 11.22 1.85
C GLN A 82 -0.70 11.52 1.97
N HIS A 83 -1.51 10.48 2.21
CA HIS A 83 -2.94 10.64 2.45
C HIS A 83 -3.22 11.48 3.69
N ASN A 84 -2.53 11.21 4.80
CA ASN A 84 -2.68 11.98 6.04
C ASN A 84 -2.30 13.45 5.83
N ARG A 85 -1.17 13.72 5.17
CA ARG A 85 -0.73 15.10 4.86
C ARG A 85 -1.75 15.86 4.00
N LEU A 86 -2.37 15.18 3.03
CA LEU A 86 -3.42 15.78 2.20
C LEU A 86 -4.67 16.10 3.03
N ASN A 87 -5.04 15.21 3.94
CA ASN A 87 -6.18 15.42 4.83
C ASN A 87 -5.93 16.59 5.80
N ASP A 88 -4.74 16.68 6.37
CA ASP A 88 -4.34 17.81 7.23
C ASP A 88 -4.40 19.14 6.49
N TYR A 89 -3.92 19.17 5.23
CA TYR A 89 -4.03 20.36 4.39
C TYR A 89 -5.49 20.76 4.14
N LYS A 90 -6.35 19.79 3.85
CA LYS A 90 -7.78 20.02 3.66
C LYS A 90 -8.42 20.62 4.93
N ASN A 91 -8.07 20.11 6.11
CA ASN A 91 -8.54 20.63 7.39
C ASN A 91 -8.05 22.06 7.62
N MET A 92 -6.76 22.36 7.39
CA MET A 92 -6.21 23.71 7.50
C MET A 92 -6.91 24.71 6.57
N VAL A 93 -7.24 24.31 5.34
CA VAL A 93 -7.97 25.17 4.40
C VAL A 93 -9.37 25.47 4.92
N GLN A 94 -10.05 24.47 5.49
CA GLN A 94 -11.37 24.64 6.08
C GLN A 94 -11.33 25.58 7.29
N GLU A 95 -10.39 25.37 8.23
CA GLU A 95 -10.21 26.24 9.39
C GLU A 95 -9.89 27.68 8.98
N ARG A 96 -9.02 27.86 7.98
CA ARG A 96 -8.69 29.18 7.43
C ARG A 96 -9.92 29.87 6.84
N SER A 97 -10.79 29.13 6.15
CA SER A 97 -12.05 29.68 5.62
C SER A 97 -12.97 30.16 6.75
N GLN A 98 -13.13 29.36 7.81
CA GLN A 98 -13.95 29.73 8.98
C GLN A 98 -13.38 30.94 9.72
N PHE A 99 -12.06 31.01 9.86
CA PHE A 99 -11.38 32.15 10.46
C PHE A 99 -11.59 33.43 9.63
N ASN A 100 -11.43 33.35 8.30
CA ASN A 100 -11.65 34.48 7.41
C ASN A 100 -13.10 35.00 7.48
N GLU A 101 -14.09 34.11 7.55
CA GLU A 101 -15.49 34.50 7.73
C GLU A 101 -15.70 35.27 9.05
N THR A 102 -15.08 34.79 10.13
CA THR A 102 -15.14 35.43 11.44
C THR A 102 -14.47 36.81 11.43
N VAL A 103 -13.29 36.93 10.80
CA VAL A 103 -12.61 38.21 10.60
C VAL A 103 -13.48 39.19 9.81
N ALA A 104 -14.13 38.74 8.73
CA ALA A 104 -15.03 39.57 7.93
C ALA A 104 -16.20 40.10 8.77
N LYS A 105 -16.81 39.26 9.62
CA LYS A 105 -17.88 39.66 10.55
C LYS A 105 -17.40 40.75 11.52
N TYR A 106 -16.22 40.59 12.12
CA TYR A 106 -15.66 41.60 13.02
C TYR A 106 -15.31 42.91 12.30
N GLN A 107 -14.72 42.83 11.10
CA GLN A 107 -14.41 44.00 10.28
C GLN A 107 -15.68 44.80 9.93
N GLN A 108 -16.78 44.10 9.59
CA GLN A 108 -18.07 44.76 9.35
C GLN A 108 -18.57 45.46 10.62
N ARG A 109 -18.53 44.77 11.76
CA ARG A 109 -18.99 45.35 13.04
C ARG A 109 -18.19 46.60 13.43
N ILE A 110 -16.89 46.60 13.20
CA ILE A 110 -16.03 47.77 13.45
C ILE A 110 -16.45 48.93 12.56
N LYS A 111 -16.69 48.70 11.25
CA LYS A 111 -17.14 49.76 10.33
C LYS A 111 -18.50 50.35 10.75
N GLU A 112 -19.44 49.51 11.18
CA GLU A 112 -20.74 49.97 11.70
C GLU A 112 -20.55 50.86 12.94
N LEU A 113 -19.74 50.42 13.91
CA LEU A 113 -19.47 51.17 15.13
C LEU A 113 -18.75 52.49 14.86
N GLN A 114 -17.80 52.50 13.92
CA GLN A 114 -17.14 53.73 13.46
C GLN A 114 -18.14 54.71 12.87
N GLY A 115 -19.02 54.25 11.95
CA GLY A 115 -20.07 55.10 11.38
C GLY A 115 -21.05 55.64 12.42
N MET A 116 -21.45 54.83 13.40
CA MET A 116 -22.27 55.28 14.53
C MET A 116 -21.56 56.33 15.38
N ASN A 117 -20.26 56.16 15.64
CA ASN A 117 -19.47 57.10 16.43
C ASN A 117 -19.31 58.44 15.69
N ASP A 118 -19.03 58.42 14.39
CA ASP A 118 -18.93 59.62 13.56
C ASP A 118 -20.25 60.40 13.54
N LEU A 119 -21.38 59.70 13.39
CA LEU A 119 -22.71 60.30 13.43
C LEU A 119 -23.00 60.93 14.81
N LEU A 120 -22.70 60.21 15.90
CA LEU A 120 -22.87 60.71 17.26
C LEU A 120 -22.00 61.96 17.50
N SER A 121 -20.74 61.92 17.08
CA SER A 121 -19.79 63.03 17.17
C SER A 121 -20.28 64.26 16.39
N PHE A 122 -20.86 64.06 15.21
CA PHE A 122 -21.49 65.12 14.42
C PHE A 122 -22.67 65.75 15.16
N HIS A 123 -23.59 64.94 15.69
CA HIS A 123 -24.73 65.44 16.46
C HIS A 123 -24.31 66.21 17.72
N LEU A 124 -23.31 65.72 18.46
CA LEU A 124 -22.78 66.39 19.65
C LEU A 124 -22.18 67.77 19.30
N ARG A 125 -21.41 67.87 18.21
CA ARG A 125 -20.88 69.16 17.74
C ARG A 125 -22.00 70.13 17.39
N ARG A 126 -23.04 69.66 16.69
CA ARG A 126 -24.20 70.50 16.31
C ARG A 126 -24.98 70.99 17.54
N ALA A 127 -25.24 70.12 18.52
CA ALA A 127 -25.92 70.49 19.76
C ALA A 127 -25.13 71.53 20.56
N ASN A 128 -23.80 71.38 20.65
CA ASN A 128 -22.92 72.34 21.33
C ASN A 128 -22.83 73.70 20.59
N GLN A 129 -22.90 73.71 19.27
CA GLN A 129 -22.98 74.96 18.50
C GLN A 129 -24.34 75.65 18.67
N GLN A 130 -25.44 74.90 18.70
CA GLN A 130 -26.77 75.47 18.93
C GLN A 130 -26.94 75.98 20.37
N SER A 131 -26.32 75.35 21.37
CA SER A 131 -26.29 75.88 22.74
C SER A 131 -25.50 77.18 22.87
N SER A 132 -24.53 77.44 21.97
CA SER A 132 -23.80 78.72 21.93
C SER A 132 -24.64 79.88 21.36
N ILE A 133 -25.75 79.61 20.68
CA ILE A 133 -26.68 80.62 20.12
C ILE A 133 -27.90 80.83 21.04
N SER A 134 -28.27 79.85 21.87
CA SER A 134 -29.27 80.04 22.94
C SER A 134 -28.59 80.25 24.30
N GLY A 135 -28.00 81.43 24.47
CA GLY A 135 -27.52 81.96 25.74
C GLY A 135 -28.65 82.25 26.73
N ARG A 136 -29.36 81.21 27.18
CA ARG A 136 -30.13 81.23 28.43
C ARG A 136 -29.83 79.96 29.20
N ARG A 137 -28.68 79.98 29.89
CA ARG A 137 -28.55 79.20 31.13
C ARG A 137 -29.69 79.67 32.03
N ASN A 138 -30.57 78.76 32.44
CA ASN A 138 -31.41 79.00 33.61
C ASN A 138 -30.47 79.07 34.82
N PRO A 139 -30.35 80.22 35.50
CA PRO A 139 -29.80 80.22 36.84
C PRO A 139 -30.85 79.61 37.77
N ASP A 140 -30.38 78.94 38.82
CA ASP A 140 -31.17 78.34 39.90
C ASP A 140 -31.80 76.99 39.60
N VAL A 141 -31.01 75.94 39.86
CA VAL A 141 -31.46 74.85 40.73
C VAL A 141 -30.26 74.40 41.57
N PHE A 142 -30.41 74.52 42.90
CA PHE A 142 -29.51 74.02 43.93
C PHE A 142 -29.42 72.49 43.94
#